data_AF-A0A2N2XUT2-F1
#
_entry.id   AF-A0A2N2XUT2-F1
#
_cell.length_a   1.000
_cell.length_b   1.000
_cell.length_c   1.000
_cell.angle_alpha   90.00
_cell.angle_beta   90.00
_cell.angle_gamma   90.00
#
_symmetry.space_group_name_H-M   'P 1'
#
loop_
_entity.id
_entity.type
_entity.pdbx_description
1 polymer ?
#
loop_
_entity_poly.entity_id
_entity_poly.type
_entity_poly.pdbx_seq_one_letter_code
_entity_poly.pdbx_strand_id
1 'polypeptide(L)'
;MKYLKDIWAERTPNYNEDYQYLFDKLANKGNEGGDNEERAKETGRVFATQYELYIYAFFLGLYANQLQESTKKVNFGHKISEWGKKSRKTGRESFVEIQSFILTALITKCDVDFILLERSAEEDDIKTAVSKIIELMESYTNGGLQLIKEKLEDNDNYFITSSESPMNFLFSKIKN
;
A
#
# COMPACT_ATOMS: atom_id res chain seq x y z
N MET A 1 13.40 12.40 -13.56
CA MET A 1 12.55 11.62 -12.62
C MET A 1 11.51 12.37 -11.76
N LYS A 2 11.73 13.60 -11.25
CA LYS A 2 10.76 14.27 -10.33
C LYS A 2 9.32 14.31 -10.88
N TYR A 3 9.19 14.62 -12.18
CA TYR A 3 7.91 14.65 -12.89
C TYR A 3 7.16 13.30 -12.90
N LEU A 4 7.86 12.17 -13.06
CA LEU A 4 7.25 10.83 -12.99
C LEU A 4 6.67 10.55 -11.60
N LYS A 5 7.45 10.85 -10.55
CA LYS A 5 7.00 10.68 -9.16
C LYS A 5 5.79 11.55 -8.86
N ASP A 6 5.79 12.80 -9.33
CA ASP A 6 4.68 13.73 -9.11
C ASP A 6 3.39 13.22 -9.78
N ILE A 7 3.47 12.73 -11.03
CA ILE A 7 2.30 12.15 -11.72
C ILE A 7 1.83 10.86 -11.04
N TRP A 8 2.76 9.98 -10.66
CA TRP A 8 2.43 8.74 -9.96
C TRP A 8 1.77 9.00 -8.60
N ALA A 9 2.29 9.94 -7.82
CA ALA A 9 1.77 10.23 -6.49
C ALA A 9 0.35 10.83 -6.50
N GLU A 10 -0.05 11.46 -7.61
CA GLU A 10 -1.41 11.99 -7.79
C GLU A 10 -2.44 10.92 -8.18
N ARG A 11 -2.02 9.68 -8.43
CA ARG A 11 -2.92 8.57 -8.69
C ARG A 11 -3.57 8.08 -7.39
N THR A 12 -4.81 7.62 -7.52
CA THR A 12 -5.50 6.83 -6.51
C THR A 12 -5.53 5.39 -6.99
N PRO A 13 -4.87 4.44 -6.30
CA PRO A 13 -4.82 3.06 -6.74
C PRO A 13 -6.15 2.35 -6.44
N ASN A 14 -6.30 1.17 -7.02
CA ASN A 14 -7.42 0.28 -6.77
C ASN A 14 -6.98 -0.97 -6.00
N TYR A 15 -7.94 -1.78 -5.60
CA TYR A 15 -7.72 -3.15 -5.12
C TYR A 15 -8.93 -4.01 -5.47
N ASN A 16 -8.83 -5.33 -5.26
CA ASN A 16 -9.97 -6.22 -5.46
C ASN A 16 -11.03 -6.01 -4.38
N GLU A 17 -12.27 -5.71 -4.80
CA GLU A 17 -13.43 -5.48 -3.93
C GLU A 17 -13.64 -6.61 -2.92
N ASP A 18 -13.31 -7.85 -3.30
CA ASP A 18 -13.42 -9.04 -2.44
C ASP A 18 -12.61 -8.90 -1.12
N TYR A 19 -11.64 -7.98 -1.05
CA TYR A 19 -10.81 -7.71 0.12
C TYR A 19 -11.27 -6.52 0.98
N GLN A 20 -12.37 -5.86 0.63
CA GLN A 20 -12.91 -4.71 1.39
C GLN A 20 -13.09 -5.04 2.89
N TYR A 21 -13.55 -6.25 3.19
CA TYR A 21 -13.75 -6.70 4.58
C TYR A 21 -12.45 -6.74 5.40
N LEU A 22 -11.27 -6.91 4.78
CA LEU A 22 -9.99 -6.86 5.47
C LEU A 22 -9.69 -5.43 5.96
N PHE A 23 -9.98 -4.41 5.14
CA PHE A 23 -9.86 -3.02 5.54
C PHE A 23 -10.84 -2.67 6.66
N ASP A 24 -12.08 -3.13 6.54
CA ASP A 24 -13.08 -2.95 7.59
C ASP A 24 -12.72 -3.71 8.87
N LYS A 25 -11.99 -4.83 8.81
CA LYS A 25 -11.59 -5.63 9.98
C LYS A 25 -10.29 -5.15 10.64
N LEU A 26 -9.30 -4.71 9.89
CA LEU A 26 -7.95 -4.49 10.41
C LEU A 26 -7.55 -3.02 10.53
N ALA A 27 -8.26 -2.09 9.86
CA ALA A 27 -7.91 -0.68 9.82
C ALA A 27 -9.04 0.24 10.29
N ASN A 28 -8.68 1.42 10.80
CA ASN A 28 -9.64 2.50 11.05
C ASN A 28 -9.94 3.28 9.75
N LYS A 29 -11.20 3.69 9.60
CA LYS A 29 -11.63 4.66 8.57
C LYS A 29 -11.15 6.03 9.04
N GLY A 30 -10.05 6.54 8.48
CA GLY A 30 -9.33 7.72 8.98
C GLY A 30 -10.08 9.08 8.95
N ASN A 31 -11.40 9.08 8.77
CA ASN A 31 -12.24 10.25 8.50
C ASN A 31 -12.98 10.80 9.73
N GLU A 32 -12.83 10.20 10.91
CA GLU A 32 -13.67 10.54 12.07
C GLU A 32 -13.06 11.55 13.06
N GLY A 33 -11.95 12.22 12.70
CA GLY A 33 -11.33 13.29 13.50
C GLY A 33 -10.83 12.86 14.88
N GLY A 34 -9.52 12.85 15.10
CA GLY A 34 -8.90 12.38 16.35
C GLY A 34 -7.57 11.68 16.08
N ASP A 35 -6.90 11.25 17.13
CA ASP A 35 -5.69 10.45 16.97
C ASP A 35 -6.03 9.01 16.59
N ASN A 36 -5.88 8.68 15.30
CA ASN A 36 -6.23 7.36 14.79
C ASN A 36 -5.39 6.20 15.38
N GLU A 37 -4.21 6.50 15.95
CA GLU A 37 -3.40 5.51 16.68
C GLU A 37 -3.99 5.20 18.06
N GLU A 38 -4.47 6.23 18.76
CA GLU A 38 -5.19 6.07 20.03
C GLU A 38 -6.49 5.29 19.81
N ARG A 39 -7.24 5.63 18.75
CA ARG A 39 -8.43 4.87 18.35
C ARG A 39 -8.11 3.43 17.98
N ALA A 40 -7.01 3.14 17.29
CA ALA A 40 -6.63 1.77 16.97
C ALA A 40 -6.45 0.93 18.24
N LYS A 41 -5.86 1.51 19.28
CA LYS A 41 -5.75 0.87 20.61
C LYS A 41 -7.12 0.63 21.25
N GLU A 42 -8.06 1.58 21.12
CA GLU A 42 -9.41 1.48 21.69
C GLU A 42 -10.32 0.52 20.92
N THR A 43 -10.23 0.48 19.60
CA THR A 43 -11.09 -0.34 18.72
C THR A 43 -10.51 -1.74 18.45
N GLY A 44 -9.29 -2.02 18.93
CA GLY A 44 -8.58 -3.28 18.66
C GLY A 44 -8.15 -3.43 17.20
N ARG A 45 -8.13 -2.33 16.42
CA ARG A 45 -7.66 -2.32 15.04
C ARG A 45 -6.14 -2.30 15.00
N VAL A 46 -5.58 -2.99 14.02
CA VAL A 46 -4.14 -3.21 13.88
C VAL A 46 -3.48 -2.02 13.19
N PHE A 47 -4.17 -1.43 12.21
CA PHE A 47 -3.69 -0.29 11.43
C PHE A 47 -4.49 0.97 11.77
N ALA A 48 -3.79 2.08 11.99
CA ALA A 48 -4.42 3.35 12.32
C ALA A 48 -5.14 3.96 11.11
N THR A 49 -4.74 3.60 9.90
CA THR A 49 -5.42 4.06 8.68
C THR A 49 -5.54 2.94 7.65
N GLN A 50 -6.50 3.06 6.74
CA GLN A 50 -6.63 2.10 5.64
C GLN A 50 -5.39 2.09 4.75
N TYR A 51 -4.72 3.23 4.55
CA TYR A 51 -3.55 3.28 3.66
C TYR A 51 -2.35 2.55 4.29
N GLU A 52 -2.24 2.49 5.62
CA GLU A 52 -1.21 1.68 6.29
C GLU A 52 -1.40 0.19 5.98
N LEU A 53 -2.64 -0.32 6.02
CA LEU A 53 -2.92 -1.70 5.61
C LEU A 53 -2.61 -1.91 4.12
N TYR A 54 -2.94 -0.94 3.26
CA TYR A 54 -2.64 -1.02 1.83
C TYR A 54 -1.13 -1.11 1.58
N ILE A 55 -0.34 -0.24 2.22
CA ILE A 55 1.12 -0.24 2.14
C ILE A 55 1.70 -1.54 2.69
N TYR A 56 1.19 -2.01 3.82
CA TYR A 56 1.60 -3.29 4.41
C TYR A 56 1.34 -4.46 3.45
N ALA A 57 0.15 -4.54 2.87
CA ALA A 57 -0.20 -5.56 1.89
C ALA A 57 0.70 -5.48 0.64
N PHE A 58 0.98 -4.27 0.13
CA PHE A 58 1.94 -4.07 -0.96
C PHE A 58 3.30 -4.70 -0.66
N PHE A 59 3.92 -4.37 0.49
CA PHE A 59 5.23 -4.92 0.84
C PHE A 59 5.19 -6.42 1.13
N LEU A 60 4.10 -6.91 1.72
CA LEU A 60 3.92 -8.34 1.94
C LEU A 60 3.87 -9.13 0.63
N GLY A 61 3.08 -8.66 -0.34
CA GLY A 61 3.02 -9.24 -1.68
C GLY A 61 4.35 -9.12 -2.41
N LEU A 62 5.01 -7.96 -2.33
CA LEU A 62 6.34 -7.74 -2.91
C LEU A 62 7.38 -8.73 -2.39
N TYR A 63 7.49 -8.90 -1.07
CA TYR A 63 8.49 -9.78 -0.45
C TYR A 63 8.17 -11.26 -0.67
N ALA A 64 6.88 -11.63 -0.68
CA ALA A 64 6.46 -12.97 -1.06
C ALA A 64 6.59 -13.24 -2.57
N ASN A 65 6.85 -12.22 -3.38
CA ASN A 65 6.79 -12.26 -4.85
C ASN A 65 5.43 -12.81 -5.34
N GLN A 66 4.35 -12.33 -4.71
CA GLN A 66 2.97 -12.74 -5.01
C GLN A 66 2.24 -11.59 -5.69
N LEU A 67 1.90 -11.83 -6.96
CA LEU A 67 1.10 -10.94 -7.79
C LEU A 67 -0.29 -11.53 -7.93
N GLN A 68 -1.31 -10.70 -7.84
CA GLN A 68 -2.68 -11.10 -8.12
C GLN A 68 -3.42 -9.98 -8.85
N GLU A 69 -3.94 -10.30 -10.03
CA GLU A 69 -4.80 -9.37 -10.74
C GLU A 69 -6.16 -9.22 -10.05
N SER A 70 -6.72 -8.02 -10.15
CA SER A 70 -8.07 -7.76 -9.68
C SER A 70 -9.07 -8.02 -10.79
N THR A 71 -10.06 -8.87 -10.51
CA THR A 71 -11.21 -9.09 -11.39
C THR A 71 -12.29 -8.02 -11.20
N LYS A 72 -12.36 -7.41 -10.01
CA LYS A 72 -13.30 -6.33 -9.66
C LYS A 72 -12.55 -5.23 -8.91
N LYS A 73 -12.22 -4.15 -9.62
CA LYS A 73 -11.46 -3.03 -9.06
C LYS A 73 -12.39 -2.06 -8.33
N VAL A 74 -12.08 -1.77 -7.07
CA VAL A 74 -12.64 -0.64 -6.31
C VAL A 74 -11.56 0.41 -6.07
N ASN A 75 -11.92 1.67 -6.21
CA ASN A 75 -11.03 2.80 -5.98
C ASN A 75 -10.74 2.95 -4.49
N PHE A 76 -9.47 3.09 -4.12
CA PHE A 76 -9.06 3.19 -2.72
C PHE A 76 -9.46 4.53 -2.05
N GLY A 77 -9.82 5.55 -2.84
CA GLY A 77 -10.33 6.83 -2.34
C GLY A 77 -9.27 7.83 -1.86
N HIS A 78 -8.03 7.41 -1.63
CA HIS A 78 -6.94 8.28 -1.16
C HIS A 78 -5.77 8.30 -2.15
N LYS A 79 -5.33 9.51 -2.52
CA LYS A 79 -4.17 9.69 -3.39
C LYS A 79 -2.91 9.24 -2.68
N ILE A 80 -1.96 8.67 -3.43
CA ILE A 80 -0.68 8.23 -2.86
C ILE A 80 0.07 9.40 -2.20
N SER A 81 -0.04 10.60 -2.76
CA SER A 81 0.59 11.82 -2.22
C SER A 81 0.09 12.17 -0.81
N GLU A 82 -1.06 11.64 -0.36
CA GLU A 82 -1.62 11.87 0.98
C GLU A 82 -1.08 10.90 2.03
N TRP A 83 -0.48 9.78 1.63
CA TRP A 83 -0.07 8.72 2.55
C TRP A 83 1.13 9.13 3.40
N GLY A 84 1.06 8.91 4.71
CA GLY A 84 2.13 9.28 5.66
C GLY A 84 2.21 10.78 5.98
N LYS A 85 1.36 11.64 5.39
CA LYS A 85 1.25 13.04 5.80
C LYS A 85 0.53 13.13 7.15
N LYS A 86 1.20 13.70 8.15
CA LYS A 86 0.57 14.07 9.44
C LYS A 86 0.48 15.59 9.59
N SER A 87 -0.56 16.04 10.29
CA SER A 87 -0.77 17.47 10.59
C SER A 87 0.24 17.95 11.62
N ARG A 88 0.92 19.07 11.34
CA ARG A 88 1.90 19.74 12.24
C ARG A 88 1.35 20.04 13.63
N LYS A 89 0.02 20.10 13.81
CA LYS A 89 -0.63 20.33 15.10
C LYS A 89 -0.37 19.23 16.14
N THR A 90 0.01 18.03 15.70
CA THR A 90 0.20 16.86 16.58
C THR A 90 1.64 16.67 17.05
N GLY A 91 2.60 17.46 16.54
CA GLY A 91 4.03 17.31 16.86
C GLY A 91 4.68 16.02 16.35
N ARG A 92 3.98 15.24 15.52
CA ARG A 92 4.45 13.95 14.99
C ARG A 92 5.20 14.10 13.67
N GLU A 93 6.19 13.24 13.49
CA GLU A 93 6.92 13.12 12.23
C GLU A 93 6.01 12.60 11.12
N SER A 94 6.17 13.18 9.92
CA SER A 94 5.56 12.68 8.70
C SER A 94 6.41 11.57 8.12
N PHE A 95 5.79 10.51 7.61
CA PHE A 95 6.48 9.37 6.99
C PHE A 95 6.28 9.37 5.48
N VAL A 96 6.40 10.53 4.83
CA VAL A 96 6.15 10.68 3.39
C VAL A 96 7.20 9.98 2.52
N GLU A 97 8.35 9.67 3.10
CA GLU A 97 9.44 8.91 2.49
C GLU A 97 8.99 7.51 2.06
N ILE A 98 7.98 6.95 2.72
CA ILE A 98 7.41 5.63 2.35
C ILE A 98 6.93 5.61 0.89
N GLN A 99 6.40 6.73 0.40
CA GLN A 99 5.97 6.87 -1.00
C GLN A 99 7.15 6.67 -1.95
N SER A 100 8.32 7.20 -1.59
CA SER A 100 9.55 7.04 -2.39
C SER A 100 10.05 5.60 -2.38
N PHE A 101 9.96 4.91 -1.24
CA PHE A 101 10.37 3.50 -1.14
C PHE A 101 9.46 2.59 -1.97
N ILE A 102 8.14 2.81 -1.94
CA ILE A 102 7.19 2.10 -2.79
C ILE A 102 7.52 2.31 -4.26
N LEU A 103 7.67 3.57 -4.70
CA LEU A 103 7.99 3.87 -6.09
C LEU A 103 9.33 3.27 -6.52
N THR A 104 10.35 3.32 -5.66
CA THR A 104 11.66 2.74 -5.94
C THR A 104 11.56 1.23 -6.13
N ALA A 105 10.84 0.53 -5.25
CA ALA A 105 10.59 -0.90 -5.41
C ALA A 105 9.87 -1.21 -6.72
N LEU A 106 8.85 -0.44 -7.08
CA LEU A 106 8.12 -0.63 -8.33
C LEU A 106 8.98 -0.39 -9.56
N ILE A 107 9.79 0.68 -9.58
CA ILE A 107 10.73 0.96 -10.68
C ILE A 107 11.68 -0.22 -10.89
N THR A 108 12.14 -0.87 -9.82
CA THR A 108 13.04 -2.04 -9.94
C THR A 108 12.35 -3.32 -10.42
N LYS A 109 11.02 -3.39 -10.35
CA LYS A 109 10.22 -4.58 -10.67
C LYS A 109 9.37 -4.44 -11.93
N CYS A 110 9.14 -3.22 -12.39
CA CYS A 110 8.28 -2.94 -13.52
C CYS A 110 9.04 -3.11 -14.84
N ASP A 111 8.37 -3.73 -15.82
CA ASP A 111 8.89 -3.87 -17.18
C ASP A 111 8.68 -2.57 -17.97
N VAL A 112 9.44 -1.55 -17.58
CA VAL A 112 9.50 -0.23 -18.21
C VAL A 112 10.96 0.14 -18.40
N ASP A 113 11.34 0.51 -19.61
CA ASP A 113 12.67 1.06 -19.88
C ASP A 113 12.72 2.52 -19.40
N PHE A 114 13.10 2.70 -18.13
CA PHE A 114 13.23 4.02 -17.52
C PHE A 114 14.37 4.86 -18.12
N ILE A 115 15.38 4.23 -18.72
CA ILE A 115 16.48 4.94 -19.38
C ILE A 115 15.97 5.59 -20.66
N LEU A 116 15.20 4.84 -21.47
CA LEU A 116 14.55 5.38 -22.65
C LEU A 116 13.52 6.46 -22.28
N LEU A 117 12.72 6.19 -21.25
CA LEU A 117 11.72 7.13 -20.75
C LEU A 117 12.35 8.46 -20.32
N GLU A 118 13.53 8.46 -19.69
CA GLU A 118 14.18 9.71 -19.30
C GLU A 118 14.80 10.48 -20.48
N ARG A 119 15.22 9.78 -21.54
CA ARG A 119 15.94 10.38 -22.67
C ARG A 119 15.05 10.93 -23.77
N SER A 120 13.88 10.34 -23.99
CA SER A 120 13.06 10.62 -25.18
C SER A 120 11.56 10.46 -24.96
N ALA A 121 11.07 10.45 -23.72
CA ALA A 121 9.64 10.31 -23.48
C ALA A 121 8.88 11.58 -23.84
N GLU A 122 7.79 11.39 -24.59
CA GLU A 122 6.70 12.34 -24.65
C GLU A 122 5.79 12.18 -23.42
N GLU A 123 4.88 13.13 -23.22
CA GLU A 123 3.98 13.13 -22.05
C GLU A 123 3.13 11.84 -21.96
N ASP A 124 2.71 11.29 -23.09
CA ASP A 124 1.90 10.08 -23.16
C ASP A 124 2.68 8.81 -22.80
N ASP A 125 3.99 8.76 -23.08
CA ASP A 125 4.86 7.66 -22.66
C ASP A 125 4.97 7.63 -21.14
N ILE A 126 5.08 8.80 -20.51
CA ILE A 126 5.15 8.94 -19.06
C ILE A 126 3.83 8.48 -18.43
N LYS A 127 2.68 8.89 -18.97
CA LYS A 127 1.37 8.43 -18.49
C LYS A 127 1.23 6.92 -18.61
N THR A 128 1.69 6.34 -19.71
CA THR A 128 1.68 4.90 -19.95
C THR A 128 2.55 4.16 -18.93
N ALA A 129 3.78 4.65 -18.70
CA ALA A 129 4.67 4.11 -17.68
C ALA A 129 4.05 4.18 -16.27
N VAL A 130 3.44 5.33 -15.90
CA VAL A 130 2.76 5.47 -14.61
C VAL A 130 1.61 4.48 -14.46
N SER A 131 0.82 4.24 -15.51
CA SER A 131 -0.26 3.25 -15.45
C SER A 131 0.27 1.84 -15.22
N LYS A 132 1.36 1.43 -15.90
CA LYS A 132 2.03 0.14 -15.63
C LYS A 132 2.56 0.02 -14.20
N ILE A 133 3.14 1.09 -13.66
CA ILE A 133 3.63 1.15 -12.28
C ILE A 133 2.48 0.98 -11.29
N ILE A 134 1.34 1.64 -11.52
CA ILE A 134 0.14 1.52 -10.68
C ILE A 134 -0.43 0.10 -10.76
N GLU A 135 -0.58 -0.47 -11.96
CA GLU A 135 -1.07 -1.84 -12.14
C GLU A 135 -0.19 -2.87 -11.42
N LEU A 136 1.13 -2.70 -11.47
CA LEU A 136 2.06 -3.55 -10.73
C LEU A 136 1.90 -3.39 -9.21
N MET A 137 1.72 -2.17 -8.73
CA MET A 137 1.46 -1.90 -7.31
C MET A 137 0.16 -2.56 -6.85
N GLU A 138 -0.93 -2.37 -7.59
CA GLU A 138 -2.22 -2.99 -7.32
C GLU A 138 -2.10 -4.52 -7.27
N SER A 139 -1.32 -5.09 -8.19
CA SER A 139 -1.12 -6.55 -8.27
C SER A 139 -0.36 -7.11 -7.08
N TYR A 140 0.69 -6.44 -6.61
CA TYR A 140 1.39 -6.83 -5.37
C TYR A 140 0.50 -6.63 -4.15
N THR A 141 -0.24 -5.51 -4.07
CA THR A 141 -1.17 -5.27 -2.96
C THR A 141 -2.21 -6.38 -2.87
N ASN A 142 -2.85 -6.76 -3.98
CA ASN A 142 -3.83 -7.84 -3.97
C ASN A 142 -3.21 -9.18 -3.57
N GLY A 143 -1.98 -9.47 -4.02
CA GLY A 143 -1.25 -10.65 -3.57
C GLY A 143 -0.98 -10.65 -2.07
N GLY A 144 -0.64 -9.50 -1.49
CA GLY A 144 -0.53 -9.34 -0.04
C GLY A 144 -1.86 -9.46 0.69
N LEU A 145 -2.94 -8.90 0.15
CA LEU A 145 -4.29 -9.03 0.73
C LEU A 145 -4.76 -10.49 0.74
N GLN A 146 -4.45 -11.26 -0.30
CA GLN A 146 -4.69 -12.70 -0.32
C GLN A 146 -3.92 -13.43 0.78
N LEU A 147 -2.64 -13.12 0.98
CA LEU A 147 -1.85 -13.69 2.06
C LEU A 147 -2.40 -13.35 3.45
N ILE A 148 -2.91 -12.13 3.62
CA ILE A 148 -3.56 -11.70 4.86
C ILE A 148 -4.87 -12.48 5.08
N LYS A 149 -5.68 -12.63 4.03
CA LYS A 149 -6.90 -13.45 4.06
C LYS A 149 -6.61 -14.88 4.48
N GLU A 150 -5.68 -15.55 3.81
CA GLU A 150 -5.27 -16.92 4.13
C GLU A 150 -4.81 -17.03 5.59
N LYS A 151 -4.02 -16.06 6.06
CA LYS A 151 -3.53 -16.05 7.44
C LYS A 151 -4.66 -15.92 8.48
N LEU A 152 -5.70 -15.15 8.15
CA LEU A 152 -6.89 -15.00 8.99
C LEU A 152 -7.83 -16.21 8.91
N GLU A 153 -7.89 -16.91 7.78
CA GLU A 153 -8.62 -18.18 7.65
C GLU A 153 -8.01 -19.27 8.56
N ASP A 154 -6.68 -19.28 8.69
CA ASP A 154 -5.99 -20.18 9.63
C ASP A 154 -6.15 -19.75 11.10
N ASN A 155 -6.06 -18.45 11.38
CA ASN A 155 -6.22 -17.88 12.71
C ASN A 155 -6.82 -16.48 12.64
N ASP A 156 -8.12 -16.41 12.92
CA ASP A 156 -8.93 -15.19 12.79
C ASP A 156 -8.46 -14.01 13.65
N ASN A 157 -7.70 -14.29 14.71
CA ASN A 157 -7.17 -13.31 15.66
C ASN A 157 -5.66 -13.06 15.48
N TYR A 158 -5.01 -13.64 14.47
CA TYR A 158 -3.55 -13.61 14.32
C TYR A 158 -2.93 -12.21 14.45
N PHE A 159 -3.53 -11.20 13.82
CA PHE A 159 -3.02 -9.83 13.86
C PHE A 159 -3.43 -9.04 15.12
N ILE A 160 -4.42 -9.53 15.87
CA ILE A 160 -4.94 -8.87 17.08
C ILE A 160 -4.23 -9.40 18.33
N THR A 161 -3.76 -10.65 18.30
CA THR A 161 -3.13 -11.32 19.46
C THR A 161 -1.81 -10.67 19.90
N SER A 162 -1.11 -9.97 19.00
CA SER A 162 0.13 -9.27 19.32
C SER A 162 0.33 -8.09 18.36
N SER A 163 0.84 -6.98 18.89
CA SER A 163 1.26 -5.83 18.09
C SER A 163 2.43 -6.13 17.16
N GLU A 164 3.18 -7.22 17.40
CA GLU A 164 4.30 -7.64 16.56
C GLU A 164 3.88 -8.56 15.41
N SER A 165 2.65 -9.09 15.44
CA SER A 165 2.17 -10.08 14.45
C SER A 165 2.31 -9.62 12.99
N PRO A 166 1.98 -8.36 12.61
CA PRO A 166 2.20 -7.88 11.25
C PRO A 166 3.68 -7.93 10.84
N MET A 167 4.58 -7.46 11.71
CA MET A 167 6.02 -7.43 11.41
C MET A 167 6.60 -8.84 11.30
N ASN A 168 6.24 -9.74 12.22
CA ASN A 168 6.66 -11.14 12.17
C ASN A 168 6.18 -11.83 10.89
N PHE A 169 4.96 -11.54 10.44
CA PHE A 169 4.46 -12.11 9.19
C PHE A 169 5.19 -11.54 7.97
N LEU A 170 5.43 -10.23 7.93
CA LEU A 170 6.20 -9.59 6.87
C LEU A 170 7.62 -10.15 6.77
N PHE A 171 8.32 -10.25 7.89
CA PHE A 171 9.68 -10.80 7.95
C PHE A 171 9.74 -12.27 7.53
N SER A 172 8.70 -13.06 7.82
CA SER A 172 8.63 -14.45 7.34
C SER A 172 8.62 -14.59 5.82
N LYS A 173 8.36 -13.51 5.07
CA LYS A 173 8.35 -13.49 3.60
C LYS A 173 9.64 -12.95 2.99
N ILE A 174 10.51 -12.32 3.78
CA ILE A 174 11.81 -11.87 3.29
C ILE A 174 12.69 -13.11 3.12
N LYS A 175 13.05 -13.44 1.88
CA LYS A 175 14.06 -14.46 1.61
C LYS A 175 15.43 -13.90 1.98
N ASN A 176 16.17 -14.62 2.82
CA ASN A 176 17.60 -14.39 3.05
C ASN A 176 18.40 -14.74 1.80
#